data_AF-A0A399NEQ6-F1
#
_entry.id   AF-A0A399NEQ6-F1
#
_cell.length_a   1.000
_cell.length_b   1.000
_cell.length_c   1.000
_cell.angle_alpha   90.00
_cell.angle_beta   90.00
_cell.angle_gamma   90.00
#
_symmetry.space_group_name_H-M   'P 1'
#
loop_
_entity.id
_entity.type
_entity.pdbx_description
1 polymer ?
#
loop_
_entity_poly.entity_id
_entity_poly.type
_entity_poly.pdbx_seq_one_letter_code
_entity_poly.pdbx_strand_id
1 'polypeptide(L)'
;AARALAESVGVRFAAAVVVVPDAALAQPVDAVERGPHRGALVVRRSVLPILLRDGISDEARLSVADPYAVRALLRERLTLLGPAAD
;
A
#
# COMPACT_ATOMS: atom_id res chain seq x y z
N ALA A 1 7.50 10.69 5.86
CA ALA A 1 6.32 10.11 6.52
C ALA A 1 6.24 8.59 6.32
N ALA A 2 5.89 8.10 5.12
CA ALA A 2 5.74 6.64 4.89
C ALA A 2 7.00 5.82 5.23
N ARG A 3 8.18 6.21 4.75
CA ARG A 3 9.42 5.47 5.06
C ARG A 3 9.74 5.39 6.56
N ALA A 4 9.60 6.51 7.26
CA ALA A 4 9.80 6.57 8.72
C ALA A 4 8.80 5.69 9.48
N LEU A 5 7.55 5.59 9.01
CA LEU A 5 6.53 4.71 9.58
C LEU A 5 6.81 3.22 9.31
N ALA A 6 7.27 2.90 8.10
CA ALA A 6 7.70 1.55 7.76
C ALA A 6 8.86 1.09 8.66
N GLU A 7 9.83 1.96 8.90
CA GLU A 7 10.97 1.72 9.80
C GLU A 7 10.54 1.59 11.26
N SER A 8 9.63 2.45 11.76
CA SER A 8 9.18 2.40 13.16
C SER A 8 8.30 1.19 13.48
N VAL A 9 7.54 0.70 12.50
CA VAL A 9 6.62 -0.44 12.67
C VAL A 9 7.25 -1.76 12.22
N GLY A 10 8.42 -1.73 11.56
CA GLY A 10 9.10 -2.93 11.10
C GLY A 10 8.41 -3.64 9.93
N VAL A 11 7.64 -2.89 9.13
CA VAL A 11 6.90 -3.41 7.97
C VAL A 11 7.40 -2.78 6.68
N ARG A 12 7.51 -3.58 5.61
CA ARG A 12 7.83 -3.05 4.29
C ARG A 12 6.53 -2.70 3.56
N PHE A 13 6.37 -1.44 3.17
CA PHE A 13 5.28 -1.07 2.26
C PHE A 13 5.51 -1.70 0.89
N ALA A 14 4.46 -2.37 0.39
CA ALA A 14 4.58 -3.24 -0.76
C ALA A 14 4.42 -2.54 -2.12
N ALA A 15 3.84 -1.34 -2.17
CA ALA A 15 3.80 -0.50 -3.37
C ALA A 15 3.47 0.96 -3.02
N ALA A 16 3.85 1.88 -3.91
CA ALA A 16 3.29 3.23 -3.95
C ALA A 16 2.04 3.24 -4.85
N VAL A 17 0.97 3.90 -4.43
CA VAL A 17 -0.29 3.97 -5.18
C VAL A 17 -0.68 5.43 -5.41
N VAL A 18 -0.95 5.79 -6.67
CA VAL A 18 -1.42 7.10 -7.11
C VAL A 18 -2.88 6.96 -7.52
N VAL A 19 -3.77 7.68 -6.86
CA VAL A 19 -5.21 7.63 -7.14
C VAL A 19 -5.58 8.75 -8.09
N VAL A 20 -6.26 8.41 -9.18
CA VAL A 20 -6.68 9.37 -10.22
C VAL A 20 -8.20 9.31 -10.43
N PRO A 21 -8.83 10.38 -10.97
CA PRO A 21 -10.22 10.34 -11.38
C PRO A 21 -10.48 9.19 -12.38
N ASP A 22 -11.67 8.61 -12.35
CA ASP A 22 -11.98 7.41 -13.13
C ASP A 22 -11.86 7.61 -14.65
N ALA A 23 -12.06 8.84 -15.13
CA ALA A 23 -11.91 9.21 -16.53
C ALA A 23 -10.46 9.39 -16.98
N ALA A 24 -9.51 9.45 -16.04
CA ALA A 24 -8.09 9.69 -16.34
C ALA A 24 -7.31 8.40 -16.67
N LEU A 25 -7.94 7.23 -16.51
CA LEU A 25 -7.30 5.94 -16.75
C LEU A 25 -8.24 5.04 -17.54
N ALA A 26 -7.73 4.50 -18.66
CA ALA A 26 -8.51 3.58 -19.49
C ALA A 26 -8.76 2.24 -18.78
N GLN A 27 -7.73 1.74 -18.09
CA GLN A 27 -7.82 0.53 -17.28
C GLN A 27 -8.07 0.86 -15.80
N PRO A 28 -8.62 -0.09 -15.00
CA PRO A 28 -8.83 0.14 -13.58
C PRO A 28 -7.54 0.40 -12.79
N VAL A 29 -6.46 -0.26 -13.19
CA VAL A 29 -5.13 -0.20 -12.61
C VAL A 29 -4.13 -0.18 -13.74
N ASP A 30 -3.08 0.62 -13.58
CA ASP A 30 -1.93 0.66 -14.48
C ASP A 30 -0.63 0.71 -13.67
N ALA A 31 0.45 0.14 -14.20
CA ALA A 31 1.73 0.06 -13.54
C ALA A 31 2.73 1.04 -14.17
N VAL A 32 3.46 1.76 -13.32
CA VAL A 32 4.52 2.65 -13.77
C VAL A 32 5.75 1.80 -14.10
N GLU A 33 6.04 1.63 -15.39
CA GLU A 33 7.15 0.79 -15.85
C GLU A 33 8.51 1.49 -15.87
N ARG A 34 8.54 2.84 -15.93
CA ARG A 34 9.76 3.62 -16.15
C ARG A 34 9.80 4.90 -15.31
N GLY A 35 11.03 5.40 -15.12
CA GLY A 35 11.26 6.66 -14.42
C GLY A 35 11.35 6.52 -12.89
N PRO A 36 11.35 7.64 -12.15
CA PRO A 36 11.61 7.67 -10.71
C PRO A 36 10.54 6.98 -9.85
N HIS A 37 9.37 6.69 -10.43
CA HIS A 37 8.25 6.02 -9.76
C HIS A 37 8.01 4.60 -10.28
N ARG A 38 9.00 3.98 -10.92
CA ARG A 38 8.91 2.60 -11.39
C ARG A 38 8.44 1.66 -10.27
N GLY A 39 7.42 0.85 -10.56
CA GLY A 39 6.78 -0.07 -9.61
C GLY A 39 5.66 0.57 -8.76
N ALA A 40 5.35 1.85 -8.98
CA ALA A 40 4.12 2.45 -8.47
C ALA A 40 2.91 2.01 -9.31
N LEU A 41 1.73 2.05 -8.70
CA LEU A 41 0.46 1.75 -9.37
C LEU A 41 -0.38 3.02 -9.48
N VAL A 42 -0.97 3.23 -10.64
CA VAL A 42 -1.99 4.27 -10.86
C VAL A 42 -3.34 3.59 -10.86
N VAL A 43 -4.26 4.05 -10.02
CA VAL A 43 -5.56 3.39 -9.80
C VAL A 43 -6.69 4.38 -9.93
N ARG A 44 -7.79 3.94 -10.55
CA ARG A 44 -9.02 4.74 -10.56
C ARG A 44 -9.58 4.87 -9.15
N ARG A 45 -10.17 6.02 -8.83
CA ARG A 45 -10.73 6.30 -7.51
C ARG A 45 -11.81 5.29 -7.11
N SER A 46 -12.66 4.84 -8.04
CA SER A 46 -13.72 3.87 -7.75
C SER A 46 -13.22 2.47 -7.36
N VAL A 47 -12.02 2.08 -7.76
CA VAL A 47 -11.45 0.75 -7.43
C VAL A 47 -10.51 0.78 -6.23
N LEU A 48 -10.26 1.95 -5.64
CA LEU A 48 -9.46 2.04 -4.42
C LEU A 48 -10.03 1.22 -3.25
N PRO A 49 -11.36 1.24 -2.95
CA PRO A 49 -11.89 0.48 -1.81
C PRO A 49 -11.65 -1.02 -1.95
N ILE A 50 -11.81 -1.58 -3.15
CA ILE A 50 -11.59 -3.01 -3.40
C ILE A 50 -10.09 -3.35 -3.32
N LEU A 51 -9.22 -2.51 -3.86
CA LEU A 51 -7.76 -2.70 -3.76
C LEU A 51 -7.23 -2.62 -2.33
N LEU A 52 -7.79 -1.76 -1.48
CA LEU A 52 -7.41 -1.67 -0.07
C LEU A 52 -7.91 -2.88 0.74
N ARG A 53 -9.04 -3.46 0.34
CA ARG A 53 -9.62 -4.63 0.99
C ARG A 53 -8.91 -5.92 0.58
N ASP A 54 -8.79 -6.14 -0.71
CA ASP A 54 -8.33 -7.41 -1.29
C ASP A 54 -6.81 -7.43 -1.47
N GLY A 55 -6.17 -6.26 -1.40
CA GLY A 55 -4.77 -6.11 -1.74
C GLY A 55 -4.55 -6.10 -3.25
N ILE A 56 -3.28 -6.00 -3.64
CA ILE A 56 -2.87 -6.10 -5.06
C ILE A 56 -2.41 -7.54 -5.28
N SER A 57 -3.18 -8.31 -6.03
CA SER A 57 -2.91 -9.71 -6.34
C SER A 57 -2.39 -9.90 -7.78
N ASP A 58 -1.31 -10.69 -7.85
CA ASP A 58 -0.95 -11.72 -8.83
C ASP A 58 0.02 -11.52 -10.01
N GLU A 59 0.40 -10.31 -10.44
CA GLU A 59 1.54 -10.19 -11.39
C GLU A 59 2.66 -9.23 -10.94
N ALA A 60 2.40 -8.37 -9.94
CA ALA A 60 3.32 -7.29 -9.57
C ALA A 60 3.95 -7.42 -8.15
N ARG A 61 3.71 -8.50 -7.40
CA ARG A 61 4.27 -8.66 -6.04
C ARG A 61 5.00 -9.98 -5.83
N LEU A 62 6.30 -9.84 -5.56
CA LEU A 62 7.11 -10.81 -4.82
C LEU A 62 6.46 -11.09 -3.45
N SER A 63 6.10 -12.35 -3.22
CA SER A 63 5.86 -13.04 -1.94
C SER A 63 5.56 -12.12 -0.75
N VAL A 64 4.28 -11.81 -0.52
CA VAL A 64 3.83 -11.15 0.71
C VAL A 64 3.84 -12.20 1.83
N ALA A 65 4.57 -11.94 2.92
CA ALA A 65 4.47 -12.72 4.16
C ALA A 65 3.01 -12.81 4.63
N ASP A 66 2.67 -13.83 5.42
CA ASP A 66 1.30 -14.10 5.90
C ASP A 66 0.55 -12.79 6.28
N PRO A 67 -0.51 -12.41 5.54
CA PRO A 67 -1.21 -11.14 5.74
C PRO A 67 -1.83 -11.02 7.14
N TYR A 68 -2.16 -12.13 7.80
CA TYR A 68 -2.66 -12.11 9.17
C TYR A 68 -1.56 -11.77 10.18
N ALA A 69 -0.34 -12.29 9.98
CA ALA A 69 0.82 -11.96 10.81
C ALA A 69 1.21 -10.48 10.65
N VAL A 70 1.18 -9.95 9.42
CA VAL A 70 1.41 -8.53 9.15
C VAL A 70 0.37 -7.65 9.84
N ARG A 71 -0.91 -8.05 9.79
CA ARG A 71 -2.00 -7.32 10.48
C ARG A 71 -1.84 -7.32 12.00
N ALA A 72 -1.45 -8.46 12.59
CA ALA A 72 -1.21 -8.57 14.03
C ALA A 72 -0.07 -7.65 14.47
N LEU A 73 1.06 -7.68 13.76
CA LEU A 73 2.22 -6.82 14.00
C LEU A 73 1.86 -5.33 13.88
N LEU A 74 1.16 -4.94 12.81
CA LEU A 74 0.69 -3.56 12.63
C LEU A 74 -0.18 -3.10 13.79
N ARG A 75 -1.13 -3.94 14.22
CA ARG A 75 -2.04 -3.60 15.32
C ARG A 75 -1.30 -3.44 16.63
N GLU A 76 -0.39 -4.37 16.94
CA GLU A 76 0.46 -4.30 18.13
C GLU A 76 1.29 -3.01 18.13
N ARG A 77 2.01 -2.74 17.04
CA ARG A 77 2.92 -1.60 16.93
C ARG A 77 2.22 -0.25 16.91
N LEU A 78 1.09 -0.14 16.22
CA LEU A 78 0.29 1.10 16.23
C LEU A 78 -0.36 1.36 17.59
N THR A 79 -0.68 0.30 18.34
CA THR A 79 -1.18 0.43 19.71
C THR A 79 -0.07 0.90 20.66
N LEU A 80 1.15 0.40 20.48
CA LEU A 80 2.35 0.85 21.20
C LEU A 80 2.78 2.28 20.82
N LEU A 81 2.46 2.72 19.60
CA LEU A 81 2.64 4.08 19.08
C LEU A 81 1.43 5.00 19.38
N GLY A 82 0.53 4.60 20.30
CA GLY A 82 -0.59 5.44 20.75
C GLY A 82 -0.15 6.87 21.09
N PRO A 83 -1.08 7.85 21.05
CA PRO A 83 -0.74 9.26 21.11
C PRO A 83 0.21 9.48 22.29
N ALA A 84 1.34 10.14 22.03
CA ALA A 84 2.24 10.55 23.09
C ALA A 84 1.39 11.09 24.24
N ALA A 85 1.45 10.41 25.38
CA ALA A 85 0.85 10.91 26.60
C ALA A 85 1.47 12.30 26.81
N ASP A 86 0.59 13.31 26.83
CA ASP A 86 0.78 14.76 27.03
C ASP A 86 2.21 15.29 27.23
#